data_AF-A0A955GMB4-F1
#
_entry.id   AF-A0A955GMB4-F1
#
_cell.length_a   1.000
_cell.length_b   1.000
_cell.length_c   1.000
_cell.angle_alpha   90.00
_cell.angle_beta   90.00
_cell.angle_gamma   90.00
#
_symmetry.space_group_name_H-M   'P 1'
#
loop_
_entity.id
_entity.type
_entity.pdbx_description
1 polymer ?
#
loop_
_entity_poly.entity_id
_entity_poly.type
_entity_poly.pdbx_seq_one_letter_code
_entity_poly.pdbx_strand_id
1 'polypeptide(L)'
;MKYKIIIFILDTIRKISAITKLRIGLMLTSIVMSIALVSPYIFNSLAIIMFNKNNYSNAKTIWQTASIISLQNKDVMLANLGNTLYRQSQPELAVEKYEKAINYASGDMICKIKWNLAVVLTSLGDGKEFGAPTEAISYYSRALLQLSDEECLKNPEY
;
A
#
# COMPACT_ATOMS: atom_id res chain seq x y z
N MET A 1 33.28 -54.62 -11.08
CA MET A 1 33.30 -53.94 -9.76
C MET A 1 33.49 -52.43 -9.85
N LYS A 2 34.44 -51.91 -10.64
CA LYS A 2 34.74 -50.47 -10.78
C LYS A 2 33.53 -49.58 -11.16
N TYR A 3 32.65 -50.02 -12.06
CA TYR A 3 31.49 -49.24 -12.49
C TYR A 3 30.41 -49.03 -11.41
N LYS A 4 30.23 -49.99 -10.48
CA LYS A 4 29.25 -49.85 -9.38
C LYS A 4 29.65 -48.75 -8.39
N ILE A 5 30.95 -48.59 -8.15
CA ILE A 5 31.50 -47.55 -7.27
C ILE A 5 31.30 -46.17 -7.89
N ILE A 6 31.56 -46.02 -9.19
CA ILE A 6 31.38 -44.75 -9.92
C ILE A 6 29.90 -44.32 -9.91
N ILE A 7 28.97 -45.26 -10.17
CA ILE A 7 27.53 -44.96 -10.15
C ILE A 7 27.07 -44.52 -8.75
N PHE A 8 27.55 -45.18 -7.69
CA PHE A 8 27.23 -44.81 -6.31
C PHE A 8 27.74 -43.42 -5.93
N ILE A 9 28.97 -43.08 -6.33
CA ILE A 9 29.55 -41.75 -6.11
C ILE A 9 28.74 -40.68 -6.84
N LEU A 10 28.37 -40.91 -8.11
CA LEU A 10 27.57 -39.97 -8.90
C LEU A 10 26.18 -39.73 -8.29
N ASP A 11 25.50 -40.78 -7.81
CA ASP A 11 24.19 -40.63 -7.14
C ASP A 11 24.32 -39.87 -5.80
N THR A 12 25.39 -40.12 -5.05
CA THR A 12 25.69 -39.41 -3.80
C THR A 12 25.96 -37.93 -4.04
N ILE A 13 26.77 -37.59 -5.05
CA ILE A 13 27.04 -36.20 -5.47
C ILE A 13 25.74 -35.52 -5.89
N ARG A 14 24.87 -36.22 -6.64
CA ARG A 14 23.57 -35.68 -7.08
C ARG A 14 22.67 -35.35 -5.89
N LYS A 15 22.59 -36.24 -4.89
CA LYS A 15 21.80 -36.04 -3.67
C LYS A 15 22.34 -34.88 -2.82
N ILE A 16 23.65 -34.80 -2.61
CA ILE A 16 24.28 -33.69 -1.87
C ILE A 16 24.02 -32.36 -2.59
N SER A 17 24.20 -32.31 -3.91
CA SER A 17 23.91 -31.11 -4.72
C SER A 17 22.45 -30.66 -4.57
N ALA A 18 21.49 -31.60 -4.59
CA ALA A 18 20.08 -31.30 -4.39
C ALA A 18 19.79 -30.74 -2.98
N ILE A 19 20.39 -31.33 -1.93
CA ILE A 19 20.25 -30.84 -0.54
C ILE A 19 20.86 -29.45 -0.40
N THR A 20 22.03 -29.19 -0.98
CA THR A 20 22.68 -27.87 -0.94
C THR A 20 21.84 -26.82 -1.66
N LYS A 21 21.31 -27.12 -2.86
CA LYS A 21 20.38 -26.23 -3.58
C LYS A 21 19.12 -25.95 -2.79
N LEU A 22 18.53 -26.96 -2.15
CA LEU A 22 17.35 -26.80 -1.29
C LEU A 22 17.66 -25.91 -0.08
N ARG A 23 18.80 -26.11 0.60
CA ARG A 23 19.23 -25.28 1.74
C ARG A 23 19.47 -23.83 1.33
N ILE A 24 20.16 -23.60 0.22
CA ILE A 24 20.37 -22.24 -0.32
C ILE A 24 19.03 -21.61 -0.68
N GLY A 25 18.13 -22.37 -1.33
CA GLY A 25 16.78 -21.93 -1.65
C GLY A 25 15.99 -21.48 -0.41
N LEU A 26 16.00 -22.30 0.66
CA LEU A 26 15.34 -21.98 1.92
C LEU A 26 15.95 -20.76 2.63
N MET A 27 17.29 -20.61 2.61
CA MET A 27 17.94 -19.41 3.14
C MET A 27 17.50 -18.17 2.36
N LEU A 28 17.53 -18.21 1.03
CA LEU A 28 17.12 -17.09 0.19
C LEU A 28 15.65 -16.72 0.40
N THR A 29 14.74 -17.69 0.48
CA THR A 29 13.33 -17.40 0.75
C THR A 29 13.11 -16.80 2.13
N SER A 30 13.85 -17.26 3.16
CA SER A 30 13.76 -16.70 4.51
C SER A 30 14.25 -15.25 4.58
N ILE A 31 15.33 -14.92 3.86
CA ILE A 31 15.86 -13.55 3.78
C ILE A 31 14.87 -12.63 3.06
N VAL A 32 14.37 -13.05 1.90
CA VAL A 32 13.38 -12.28 1.13
C VAL A 32 12.12 -12.04 1.95
N MET A 33 11.62 -13.07 2.64
CA MET A 33 10.46 -12.95 3.54
C MET A 33 10.75 -11.97 4.68
N SER A 34 11.93 -12.04 5.29
CA SER A 34 12.33 -11.12 6.38
C SER A 34 12.37 -9.67 5.92
N ILE A 35 12.95 -9.41 4.74
CA ILE A 35 12.97 -8.06 4.15
C ILE A 35 11.54 -7.61 3.84
N ALA A 36 10.71 -8.46 3.24
CA ALA A 36 9.33 -8.14 2.90
C ALA A 36 8.46 -7.85 4.14
N LEU A 37 8.72 -8.51 5.28
CA LEU A 37 7.97 -8.32 6.52
C LEU A 37 8.39 -7.07 7.30
N VAL A 38 9.68 -6.71 7.29
CA VAL A 38 10.19 -5.56 8.06
C VAL A 38 10.11 -4.25 7.27
N SER A 39 10.24 -4.33 5.94
CA SER A 39 10.21 -3.18 5.03
C SER A 39 9.02 -2.24 5.29
N PRO A 40 7.74 -2.69 5.33
CA PRO A 40 6.60 -1.79 5.49
C PRO A 40 6.68 -0.91 6.74
N TYR A 41 7.19 -1.44 7.86
CA TYR A 41 7.30 -0.69 9.12
C TYR A 41 8.36 0.41 9.06
N ILE A 42 9.49 0.15 8.41
CA ILE A 42 10.57 1.12 8.23
C ILE A 42 10.08 2.26 7.31
N PHE A 43 9.51 1.90 6.16
CA PHE A 43 8.98 2.87 5.21
C PHE A 43 7.88 3.72 5.86
N ASN A 44 6.98 3.10 6.62
CA ASN A 44 5.91 3.79 7.33
C ASN A 44 6.45 4.81 8.32
N SER A 45 7.38 4.40 9.17
CA SER A 45 7.96 5.28 10.19
C SER A 45 8.70 6.46 9.55
N LEU A 46 9.52 6.20 8.54
CA LEU A 46 10.29 7.23 7.85
C LEU A 46 9.38 8.23 7.12
N ALA A 47 8.36 7.73 6.42
CA ALA A 47 7.46 8.59 5.66
C ALA A 47 6.58 9.45 6.58
N ILE A 48 6.12 8.92 7.71
CA ILE A 48 5.41 9.71 8.74
C ILE A 48 6.32 10.83 9.28
N ILE A 49 7.60 10.54 9.57
CA ILE A 49 8.56 11.57 10.01
C ILE A 49 8.70 12.68 8.96
N MET A 50 8.83 12.31 7.69
CA MET A 50 8.92 13.30 6.60
C MET A 50 7.63 14.12 6.46
N PHE A 51 6.47 13.46 6.55
CA PHE A 51 5.16 14.10 6.49
C PHE A 51 4.97 15.11 7.63
N ASN A 52 5.29 14.72 8.86
CA ASN A 52 5.17 15.57 10.05
C ASN A 52 6.12 16.77 10.03
N LYS A 53 7.25 16.66 9.32
CA LYS A 53 8.16 17.78 9.05
C LYS A 53 7.69 18.68 7.90
N ASN A 54 6.47 18.50 7.39
CA ASN A 54 5.94 19.12 6.17
C ASN A 54 6.79 18.85 4.92
N ASN A 55 7.68 17.86 4.94
CA ASN A 55 8.47 17.45 3.79
C ASN A 55 7.66 16.46 2.94
N TYR A 56 6.60 16.97 2.33
CA TYR A 56 5.66 16.16 1.55
C TYR A 56 6.29 15.57 0.28
N SER A 57 7.35 16.19 -0.26
CA SER A 57 8.06 15.65 -1.42
C SER A 57 8.73 14.32 -1.08
N ASN A 58 9.52 14.28 0.01
CA ASN A 58 10.16 13.05 0.44
C ASN A 58 9.14 12.03 0.95
N ALA A 59 8.14 12.46 1.72
CA ALA A 59 7.07 11.57 2.17
C ALA A 59 6.37 10.88 0.99
N LYS A 60 6.06 11.64 -0.07
CA LYS A 60 5.43 11.11 -1.29
C LYS A 60 6.29 10.03 -1.93
N THR A 61 7.58 10.28 -2.14
CA THR A 61 8.50 9.30 -2.73
C THR A 61 8.56 8.03 -1.89
N ILE A 62 8.67 8.16 -0.57
CA ILE A 62 8.77 7.01 0.34
C ILE A 62 7.46 6.20 0.31
N TRP A 63 6.29 6.86 0.39
CA TRP A 63 5.00 6.17 0.30
C TRP A 63 4.78 5.48 -1.05
N GLN A 64 5.17 6.14 -2.15
CA GLN A 64 5.12 5.56 -3.50
C GLN A 64 5.96 4.28 -3.55
N THR A 65 7.22 4.35 -3.14
CA THR A 65 8.10 3.17 -3.08
C THR A 65 7.51 2.08 -2.20
N ALA A 66 7.05 2.42 -0.99
CA ALA A 66 6.46 1.48 -0.06
C ALA A 66 5.25 0.76 -0.64
N SER A 67 4.36 1.48 -1.33
CA SER A 67 3.15 0.92 -1.96
C SER A 67 3.44 -0.08 -3.09
N ILE A 68 4.64 0.00 -3.70
CA ILE A 68 5.07 -0.89 -4.78
C ILE A 68 5.71 -2.15 -4.22
N ILE A 69 6.54 -2.02 -3.20
CA ILE A 69 7.37 -3.14 -2.68
C ILE A 69 6.72 -3.89 -1.52
N SER A 70 5.75 -3.29 -0.82
CA SER A 70 5.12 -3.90 0.35
C SER A 70 4.01 -4.86 -0.08
N LEU A 71 4.07 -6.09 0.43
CA LEU A 71 3.03 -7.10 0.23
C LEU A 71 1.88 -6.96 1.24
N GLN A 72 2.10 -6.24 2.34
CA GLN A 72 1.14 -6.01 3.43
C GLN A 72 0.88 -4.51 3.60
N ASN A 73 -0.26 -4.16 4.20
CA ASN A 73 -0.66 -2.79 4.53
C ASN A 73 -0.61 -1.82 3.34
N LYS A 74 -0.86 -2.34 2.13
CA LYS A 74 -0.78 -1.55 0.89
C LYS A 74 -1.85 -0.46 0.84
N ASP A 75 -3.02 -0.75 1.38
CA ASP A 75 -4.09 0.19 1.69
C ASP A 75 -3.60 1.38 2.53
N VAL A 76 -2.88 1.12 3.63
CA VAL A 76 -2.32 2.16 4.49
C VAL A 76 -1.29 3.02 3.75
N MET A 77 -0.38 2.39 2.99
CA MET A 77 0.63 3.11 2.21
C MET A 77 -0.02 4.01 1.14
N LEU A 78 -1.02 3.50 0.43
CA LEU A 78 -1.76 4.23 -0.60
C LEU A 78 -2.60 5.36 0.01
N ALA A 79 -3.26 5.14 1.14
CA ALA A 79 -4.02 6.16 1.86
C ALA A 79 -3.12 7.30 2.34
N ASN A 80 -1.96 6.97 2.92
CA ASN A 80 -0.98 7.98 3.34
C ASN A 80 -0.33 8.72 2.16
N LEU A 81 -0.15 8.05 1.03
CA LEU A 81 0.22 8.72 -0.22
C LEU A 81 -0.86 9.71 -0.66
N GLY A 82 -2.14 9.33 -0.59
CA GLY A 82 -3.29 10.21 -0.83
C GLY A 82 -3.27 11.44 0.08
N ASN A 83 -3.10 11.24 1.39
CA ASN A 83 -2.97 12.32 2.37
C ASN A 83 -1.82 13.27 1.99
N THR A 84 -0.68 12.71 1.61
CA THR A 84 0.51 13.48 1.22
C THR A 84 0.25 14.31 -0.04
N LEU A 85 -0.38 13.73 -1.06
CA LEU A 85 -0.74 14.42 -2.30
C LEU A 85 -1.75 15.55 -2.05
N TYR A 86 -2.73 15.32 -1.18
CA TYR A 86 -3.69 16.34 -0.78
C TYR A 86 -2.99 17.53 -0.10
N ARG A 87 -2.04 17.27 0.81
CA ARG A 87 -1.21 18.33 1.43
C ARG A 87 -0.28 19.04 0.44
N GLN A 88 -0.01 18.45 -0.72
CA GLN A 88 0.70 19.10 -1.83
C GLN A 88 -0.25 19.78 -2.84
N SER A 89 -1.51 20.02 -2.47
CA SER A 89 -2.52 20.63 -3.34
C SER A 89 -2.70 19.88 -4.67
N GLN A 90 -2.62 18.54 -4.62
CA GLN A 90 -2.91 17.65 -5.75
C GLN A 90 -4.12 16.74 -5.42
N PRO A 91 -5.31 17.33 -5.23
CA PRO A 91 -6.49 16.58 -4.76
C PRO A 91 -6.96 15.51 -5.74
N GLU A 92 -6.85 15.70 -7.06
CA GLU A 92 -7.25 14.70 -8.05
C GLU A 92 -6.38 13.44 -7.98
N LEU A 93 -5.06 13.62 -7.78
CA LEU A 93 -4.16 12.50 -7.57
C LEU A 93 -4.40 11.83 -6.22
N ALA A 94 -4.79 12.58 -5.19
CA ALA A 94 -5.14 12.02 -3.90
C ALA A 94 -6.37 11.10 -4.00
N VAL A 95 -7.42 11.53 -4.73
CA VAL A 95 -8.60 10.70 -5.05
C VAL A 95 -8.19 9.37 -5.66
N GLU A 96 -7.33 9.39 -6.70
CA GLU A 96 -6.84 8.18 -7.37
C GLU A 96 -6.17 7.20 -6.38
N LYS A 97 -5.43 7.72 -5.38
CA LYS A 97 -4.75 6.86 -4.40
C LYS A 97 -5.70 6.31 -3.35
N TYR A 98 -6.68 7.08 -2.87
CA TYR A 98 -7.68 6.53 -1.96
C TYR A 98 -8.57 5.48 -2.63
N GLU A 99 -9.02 5.71 -3.87
CA GLU A 99 -9.79 4.73 -4.62
C GLU A 99 -8.99 3.43 -4.81
N LYS A 100 -7.68 3.53 -5.09
CA LYS A 100 -6.79 2.37 -5.11
C LYS A 100 -6.63 1.72 -3.75
N ALA A 101 -6.54 2.50 -2.66
CA ALA A 101 -6.40 1.98 -1.31
C ALA A 101 -7.63 1.17 -0.87
N ILE A 102 -8.84 1.62 -1.23
CA ILE A 102 -10.11 0.94 -0.92
C ILE A 102 -10.11 -0.49 -1.48
N ASN A 103 -9.52 -0.73 -2.66
CA ASN A 103 -9.44 -2.08 -3.25
C ASN A 103 -8.59 -3.06 -2.44
N TYR A 104 -7.75 -2.59 -1.53
CA TYR A 104 -6.90 -3.40 -0.65
C TYR A 104 -7.35 -3.38 0.81
N ALA A 105 -8.25 -2.47 1.18
CA ALA A 105 -8.64 -2.24 2.55
C ALA A 105 -9.70 -3.24 3.02
N SER A 106 -9.69 -3.56 4.30
CA SER A 106 -10.72 -4.35 4.97
C SER A 106 -10.93 -3.87 6.41
N GLY A 107 -12.07 -4.22 7.00
CA GLY A 107 -12.44 -3.78 8.35
C GLY A 107 -12.43 -2.26 8.49
N ASP A 108 -12.09 -1.76 9.68
CA ASP A 108 -12.16 -0.33 10.02
C ASP A 108 -11.35 0.60 9.09
N MET A 109 -10.31 0.05 8.46
CA MET A 109 -9.44 0.84 7.57
C MET A 109 -10.19 1.32 6.33
N ILE A 110 -11.16 0.55 5.80
CA ILE A 110 -11.93 0.97 4.63
C ILE A 110 -12.71 2.26 4.93
N CYS A 111 -13.24 2.38 6.14
CA CYS A 111 -14.02 3.51 6.59
C CYS A 111 -13.15 4.76 6.73
N LYS A 112 -12.00 4.64 7.40
CA LYS A 112 -11.03 5.74 7.49
C LYS A 112 -10.57 6.26 6.12
N ILE A 113 -10.42 5.37 5.14
CA ILE A 113 -10.05 5.75 3.76
C ILE A 113 -11.21 6.44 3.06
N LYS A 114 -12.45 5.90 3.15
CA LYS A 114 -13.65 6.50 2.57
C LYS A 114 -13.92 7.91 3.10
N TRP A 115 -13.69 8.13 4.40
CA TRP A 115 -13.76 9.46 5.01
C TRP A 115 -12.77 10.43 4.36
N ASN A 116 -11.50 10.06 4.28
CA ASN A 116 -10.47 10.91 3.66
C ASN A 116 -10.77 11.20 2.19
N LEU A 117 -11.27 10.19 1.45
CA LEU A 117 -11.72 10.37 0.07
C LEU A 117 -12.88 11.38 -0.01
N ALA A 118 -13.89 11.27 0.87
CA ALA A 118 -15.00 12.20 0.92
C ALA A 118 -14.54 13.65 1.18
N VAL A 119 -13.62 13.86 2.12
CA VAL A 119 -13.05 15.18 2.41
C VAL A 119 -12.39 15.79 1.18
N VAL A 120 -11.58 15.00 0.45
CA VAL A 120 -10.92 15.50 -0.76
C VAL A 120 -11.91 15.75 -1.89
N LEU A 121 -12.93 14.91 -2.05
CA LEU A 121 -14.00 15.13 -3.03
C LEU A 121 -14.78 16.41 -2.72
N THR A 122 -15.13 16.67 -1.46
CA THR A 122 -15.75 17.94 -1.06
C THR A 122 -14.85 19.12 -1.42
N SER A 123 -13.56 19.05 -1.10
CA SER A 123 -12.59 20.11 -1.44
C SER A 123 -12.49 20.36 -2.96
N LEU A 124 -12.64 19.33 -3.80
CA LEU A 124 -12.72 19.47 -5.25
C LEU A 124 -14.04 20.14 -5.67
N GLY A 125 -15.15 19.78 -5.02
CA GLY A 125 -16.45 20.42 -5.22
C GLY A 125 -16.43 21.90 -4.89
N ASP A 126 -15.86 22.27 -3.74
CA ASP A 126 -15.74 23.67 -3.29
C ASP A 126 -14.97 24.50 -4.33
N GLY A 127 -13.89 23.96 -4.88
CA GLY A 127 -13.09 24.61 -5.92
C GLY A 127 -13.83 24.81 -7.25
N LYS A 128 -14.96 24.13 -7.47
CA LYS A 128 -15.78 24.19 -8.69
C LYS A 128 -17.12 24.90 -8.50
N GLU A 129 -17.51 25.21 -7.25
CA GLU A 129 -18.86 25.66 -6.91
C GLU A 129 -19.37 26.82 -7.79
N PHE A 130 -18.56 27.86 -7.98
CA PHE A 130 -18.96 29.04 -8.75
C PHE A 130 -18.70 28.95 -10.26
N GLY A 131 -17.71 28.15 -10.68
CA GLY A 131 -17.26 28.09 -12.08
C GLY A 131 -17.84 26.92 -12.88
N ALA A 132 -18.20 25.84 -12.20
CA ALA A 132 -18.71 24.60 -12.79
C ALA A 132 -19.63 23.87 -11.79
N PRO A 133 -20.82 24.42 -11.48
CA PRO A 133 -21.69 23.90 -10.43
C PRO A 133 -22.13 22.44 -10.66
N THR A 134 -22.29 22.01 -11.91
CA THR A 134 -22.59 20.61 -12.24
C THR A 134 -21.44 19.66 -11.87
N GLU A 135 -20.19 20.08 -12.09
CA GLU A 135 -19.02 19.31 -11.64
C GLU A 135 -18.93 19.29 -10.11
N ALA A 136 -19.19 20.43 -9.46
CA ALA A 136 -19.22 20.52 -8.00
C ALA A 136 -20.24 19.55 -7.38
N ILE A 137 -21.48 19.55 -7.90
CA ILE A 137 -22.54 18.62 -7.48
C ILE A 137 -22.11 17.17 -7.67
N SER A 138 -21.42 16.84 -8.77
CA SER A 138 -20.89 15.50 -9.00
C SER A 138 -19.88 15.09 -7.91
N TYR A 139 -18.97 15.99 -7.53
CA TYR A 139 -18.01 15.74 -6.45
C TYR A 139 -18.70 15.55 -5.09
N TYR A 140 -19.63 16.43 -4.72
CA TYR A 140 -20.38 16.30 -3.48
C TYR A 140 -21.21 15.01 -3.43
N SER A 141 -21.83 14.63 -4.55
CA SER A 141 -22.58 13.37 -4.64
C SER A 141 -21.68 12.15 -4.44
N ARG A 142 -20.47 12.17 -5.02
CA ARG A 142 -19.47 11.11 -4.78
C ARG A 142 -18.99 11.09 -3.34
N ALA A 143 -18.80 12.25 -2.70
CA ALA A 143 -18.41 12.35 -1.30
C ALA A 143 -19.48 11.75 -0.39
N LEU A 144 -20.75 12.14 -0.59
CA LEU A 144 -21.89 11.59 0.13
C LEU A 144 -22.00 10.07 -0.03
N LEU A 145 -21.76 9.54 -1.23
CA LEU A 145 -21.76 8.10 -1.47
C LEU A 145 -20.69 7.36 -0.63
N GLN A 146 -19.52 7.97 -0.41
CA GLN A 146 -18.51 7.36 0.46
C GLN A 146 -18.93 7.39 1.94
N LEU A 147 -19.65 8.43 2.36
CA LEU A 147 -20.09 8.65 3.74
C LEU A 147 -21.37 7.90 4.11
N SER A 148 -22.22 7.55 3.13
CA SER A 148 -23.47 6.83 3.35
C SER A 148 -23.30 5.30 3.39
N ASP A 149 -22.07 4.82 3.55
CA ASP A 149 -21.79 3.40 3.68
C ASP A 149 -22.27 2.87 5.05
N GLU A 150 -23.25 1.98 5.04
CA GLU A 150 -23.89 1.48 6.27
C GLU A 150 -22.95 0.73 7.22
N GLU A 151 -21.92 0.08 6.68
CA GLU A 151 -20.95 -0.64 7.51
C GLU A 151 -20.09 0.37 8.28
N CYS A 152 -19.67 1.43 7.58
CA CYS A 152 -18.90 2.49 8.21
C CYS A 152 -19.70 3.32 9.21
N LEU A 153 -20.98 3.61 8.94
CA LEU A 153 -21.85 4.33 9.89
C LEU A 153 -22.06 3.61 11.22
N LYS A 154 -21.84 2.29 11.28
CA LYS A 154 -21.93 1.49 12.52
C LYS A 154 -20.61 1.50 13.31
N ASN A 155 -19.53 2.01 12.73
CA ASN A 155 -18.22 2.04 13.35
C ASN A 155 -18.12 3.27 14.28
N PRO A 156 -17.89 3.09 15.59
CA PRO A 156 -17.79 4.21 16.53
C PRO A 156 -16.56 5.10 16.32
N GLU A 157 -15.59 4.66 15.51
CA GLU A 157 -14.41 5.44 15.12
C GLU A 157 -14.54 6.14 13.76
N TYR A 158 -15.69 6.03 13.09
CA TYR A 158 -15.97 6.61 11.76
C TYR A 158 -16.65 7.98 11.83
#